data_AF-A0A7C7V0G9-F1
#
_entry.id   AF-A0A7C7V0G9-F1
#
_cell.length_a   1.000
_cell.length_b   1.000
_cell.length_c   1.000
_cell.angle_alpha   90.00
_cell.angle_beta   90.00
_cell.angle_gamma   90.00
#
_symmetry.space_group_name_H-M   'P 1'
#
loop_
_entity.id
_entity.type
_entity.pdbx_description
1 polymer ?
#
loop_
_entity_poly.entity_id
_entity_poly.type
_entity_poly.pdbx_seq_one_letter_code
_entity_poly.pdbx_strand_id
1 'polypeptide(L)'
;MTALDVSYDTRISNNVGLSSDRKVLKALEKWHPGYIDWWNKLIPQNFQDSMVYLRTAVSVDPKGWAKFDYVKMPEYRWGILLAPEVEGRTIPCGEHAGELAWQEVPGEYRNMLKRMIVIQGDTEPGSVEQQRFLGLTAPSLYDMRNLFQVNVEEGRHLWAMVYLLQKYFGKDGREEAD
;
A
#
# COMPACT_ATOMS: atom_id res chain seq x y z
N MET A 1 8.94 -16.57 -10.29
CA MET A 1 7.81 -15.67 -10.61
C MET A 1 8.36 -14.56 -11.46
N THR A 2 7.68 -14.19 -12.54
CA THR A 2 8.04 -12.97 -13.27
C THR A 2 7.67 -11.76 -12.41
N ALA A 3 8.31 -10.60 -12.59
CA ALA A 3 7.97 -9.37 -11.84
C ALA A 3 6.51 -8.89 -12.03
N LEU A 4 5.79 -9.52 -12.97
CA LEU A 4 4.41 -9.24 -13.33
C LEU A 4 3.39 -10.00 -12.46
N ASP A 5 3.78 -11.12 -11.85
CA ASP A 5 2.88 -12.01 -11.10
C ASP A 5 2.89 -11.68 -9.60
N VAL A 6 1.70 -11.61 -8.99
CA VAL A 6 1.54 -11.41 -7.55
C VAL A 6 1.59 -12.75 -6.83
N SER A 7 2.50 -12.85 -5.87
CA SER A 7 2.60 -13.98 -4.97
C SER A 7 1.54 -13.92 -3.87
N TYR A 8 0.99 -15.10 -3.54
CA TYR A 8 0.05 -15.34 -2.44
C TYR A 8 0.60 -16.34 -1.41
N ASP A 9 1.91 -16.57 -1.42
CA ASP A 9 2.62 -17.47 -0.50
C ASP A 9 2.68 -16.93 0.94
N THR A 10 2.45 -15.63 1.12
CA THR A 10 2.31 -14.99 2.43
C THR A 10 0.90 -14.42 2.59
N ARG A 11 0.57 -14.00 3.81
CA ARG A 11 -0.69 -13.28 4.09
C ARG A 11 -0.79 -11.95 3.32
N ILE A 12 0.33 -11.40 2.86
CA ILE A 12 0.42 -10.11 2.18
C ILE A 12 0.75 -10.36 0.70
N SER A 13 -0.24 -10.16 -0.17
CA SER A 13 -0.05 -10.32 -1.62
C SER A 13 0.98 -9.33 -2.15
N ASN A 14 1.98 -9.78 -2.90
CA ASN A 14 3.06 -8.89 -3.37
C ASN A 14 3.78 -9.38 -4.62
N ASN A 15 4.48 -8.49 -5.33
CA ASN A 15 5.41 -8.85 -6.41
C ASN A 15 6.88 -8.48 -6.11
N VAL A 16 7.21 -8.27 -4.83
CA VAL A 16 8.55 -7.82 -4.37
C VAL A 16 9.35 -8.91 -3.67
N GLY A 17 8.86 -10.16 -3.69
CA GLY A 17 9.55 -11.31 -3.10
C GLY A 17 9.62 -11.28 -1.58
N LEU A 18 8.54 -10.86 -0.89
CA LEU A 18 8.53 -10.76 0.58
C LEU A 18 8.91 -12.06 1.30
N SER A 19 8.56 -13.23 0.75
CA SER A 19 8.92 -14.52 1.34
C SER A 19 10.43 -14.76 1.42
N SER A 20 11.20 -14.13 0.54
CA SER A 20 12.66 -14.14 0.55
C SER A 20 13.26 -13.12 1.51
N ASP A 21 12.58 -12.00 1.78
CA ASP A 21 12.98 -10.98 2.76
C ASP A 21 12.26 -11.17 4.10
N ARG A 22 12.72 -12.17 4.86
CA ARG A 22 12.13 -12.53 6.17
C ARG A 22 12.11 -11.38 7.18
N LYS A 23 13.05 -10.43 7.08
CA LYS A 23 13.13 -9.30 8.01
C LYS A 23 11.99 -8.32 7.76
N VAL A 24 11.76 -7.97 6.50
CA VAL A 24 10.66 -7.06 6.11
C VAL A 24 9.32 -7.75 6.29
N LEU A 25 9.19 -9.02 5.89
CA LEU A 25 7.96 -9.78 6.09
C LEU A 25 7.52 -9.81 7.55
N LYS A 26 8.44 -10.14 8.47
CA LYS A 26 8.14 -10.18 9.91
C LYS A 26 7.73 -8.81 10.47
N ALA A 27 8.35 -7.74 9.96
CA ALA A 27 8.03 -6.39 10.41
C ALA A 27 6.63 -5.95 9.91
N LEU A 28 6.27 -6.27 8.67
CA LEU A 28 4.93 -6.02 8.12
C LEU A 28 3.86 -6.85 8.83
N GLU A 29 4.15 -8.13 9.11
CA GLU A 29 3.24 -9.00 9.87
C GLU A 29 3.02 -8.52 11.30
N LYS A 30 4.02 -7.88 11.92
CA LYS A 30 3.88 -7.25 13.23
C LYS A 30 3.01 -5.99 13.18
N TRP A 31 3.15 -5.19 12.11
CA TRP A 31 2.41 -3.94 11.92
C TRP A 31 0.94 -4.18 11.53
N HIS A 32 0.67 -5.18 10.70
CA HIS A 32 -0.65 -5.48 10.12
C HIS A 32 -1.81 -5.54 11.14
N PRO A 33 -1.71 -6.19 12.31
CA PRO A 33 -2.77 -6.17 13.31
C PRO A 33 -3.18 -4.77 13.77
N GLY A 34 -2.22 -3.85 13.92
CA GLY A 34 -2.50 -2.45 14.30
C GLY A 34 -3.25 -1.70 13.20
N TYR A 35 -2.86 -1.91 11.93
CA TYR A 35 -3.59 -1.38 10.78
C TYR A 35 -5.05 -1.85 10.73
N ILE A 36 -5.30 -3.14 10.97
CA ILE A 36 -6.67 -3.68 10.98
C ILE A 36 -7.49 -3.13 12.15
N ASP A 37 -6.87 -2.94 13.32
CA ASP A 37 -7.51 -2.31 14.47
C ASP A 37 -7.89 -0.84 14.17
N TRP A 38 -6.98 -0.06 13.59
CA TRP A 38 -7.27 1.30 13.11
C TRP A 38 -8.43 1.31 12.10
N TRP A 39 -8.37 0.45 11.08
CA TRP A 39 -9.40 0.35 10.04
C TRP A 39 -10.78 0.08 10.65
N ASN A 40 -10.88 -0.92 11.55
CA ASN A 40 -12.14 -1.32 12.17
C ASN A 40 -12.73 -0.23 13.07
N LYS A 41 -11.91 0.61 13.69
CA LYS A 41 -12.38 1.73 14.52
C LYS A 41 -12.88 2.92 13.70
N LEU A 42 -12.49 3.01 12.44
CA LEU A 42 -12.66 4.23 11.65
C LEU A 42 -14.00 4.31 10.94
N ILE A 43 -14.35 3.28 10.16
CA ILE A 43 -15.58 3.23 9.37
C ILE A 43 -16.71 2.63 10.23
N PRO A 44 -17.96 3.17 10.19
CA PRO A 44 -19.09 2.62 10.91
C PRO A 44 -19.25 1.09 10.74
N GLN A 45 -19.48 0.40 11.87
CA GLN A 45 -19.44 -1.07 11.94
C GLN A 45 -20.37 -1.77 10.93
N ASN A 46 -21.55 -1.21 10.67
CA ASN A 46 -22.49 -1.76 9.70
C ASN A 46 -21.90 -1.83 8.28
N PHE A 47 -21.00 -0.93 7.91
CA PHE A 47 -20.31 -0.98 6.62
C PHE A 47 -19.15 -1.98 6.62
N GLN A 48 -18.46 -2.15 7.75
CA GLN A 48 -17.38 -3.14 7.89
C GLN A 48 -17.88 -4.58 7.70
N ASP A 49 -19.10 -4.86 8.17
CA ASP A 49 -19.74 -6.17 8.07
C ASP A 49 -20.42 -6.42 6.71
N SER A 50 -20.52 -5.39 5.87
CA SER A 50 -21.19 -5.45 4.57
C SER A 50 -20.30 -6.11 3.50
N MET A 51 -20.91 -6.91 2.63
CA MET A 51 -20.27 -7.41 1.42
C MET A 51 -20.25 -6.31 0.36
N VAL A 52 -19.06 -5.80 0.04
CA VAL A 52 -18.88 -4.71 -0.94
C VAL A 52 -18.22 -5.27 -2.20
N TYR A 53 -18.76 -4.93 -3.37
CA TYR A 53 -18.19 -5.34 -4.65
C TYR A 53 -16.96 -4.49 -4.99
N LEU A 54 -15.77 -4.98 -4.66
CA LEU A 54 -14.51 -4.23 -4.76
C LEU A 54 -13.57 -4.85 -5.78
N ARG A 55 -12.72 -3.98 -6.33
CA ARG A 55 -11.57 -4.35 -7.16
C ARG A 55 -10.36 -4.54 -6.26
N THR A 56 -9.68 -5.66 -6.41
CA THR A 56 -8.41 -5.98 -5.74
C THR A 56 -7.33 -6.21 -6.79
N ALA A 57 -6.16 -5.60 -6.60
CA ALA A 57 -5.02 -5.78 -7.48
C ALA A 57 -4.41 -7.19 -7.30
N VAL A 58 -4.21 -7.90 -8.41
CA VAL A 58 -3.71 -9.29 -8.48
C VAL A 58 -2.54 -9.46 -9.45
N SER A 59 -2.18 -8.41 -10.19
CA SER A 59 -1.01 -8.35 -11.08
C SER A 59 -0.60 -6.88 -11.25
N VAL A 60 0.58 -6.63 -11.84
CA VAL A 60 1.00 -5.32 -12.34
C VAL A 60 1.01 -5.27 -13.88
N ASP A 61 0.51 -6.32 -14.55
CA ASP A 61 0.35 -6.35 -16.01
C ASP A 61 -0.76 -5.39 -16.47
N PRO A 62 -0.46 -4.44 -17.38
CA PRO A 62 -1.46 -3.55 -17.98
C PRO A 62 -2.66 -4.28 -18.61
N LYS A 63 -2.51 -5.53 -19.04
CA LYS A 63 -3.56 -6.32 -19.72
C LYS A 63 -4.56 -6.98 -18.77
N GLY A 64 -4.28 -7.02 -17.47
CA GLY A 64 -5.15 -7.70 -16.51
C GLY A 64 -4.59 -7.68 -15.09
N TRP A 65 -4.79 -6.56 -14.38
CA TRP A 65 -4.19 -6.34 -13.07
C TRP A 65 -5.15 -6.54 -11.89
N ALA A 66 -6.44 -6.75 -12.14
CA ALA A 66 -7.49 -6.61 -11.14
C ALA A 66 -8.54 -7.73 -11.18
N LYS A 67 -8.95 -8.18 -9.98
CA LYS A 67 -10.12 -9.04 -9.78
C LYS A 67 -11.22 -8.24 -9.10
N PHE A 68 -12.47 -8.40 -9.55
CA PHE A 68 -13.64 -7.87 -8.86
C PHE A 68 -14.37 -8.98 -8.13
N ASP A 69 -14.73 -8.76 -6.87
CA ASP A 69 -15.49 -9.71 -6.07
C ASP A 69 -16.20 -9.00 -4.90
N TYR A 70 -17.15 -9.69 -4.27
CA TYR A 70 -17.70 -9.23 -3.00
C TYR A 70 -16.77 -9.61 -1.86
N VAL A 71 -16.44 -8.63 -1.02
CA VAL A 71 -15.56 -8.82 0.14
C VAL A 71 -15.99 -7.89 1.27
N LYS A 72 -15.81 -8.33 2.52
CA LYS A 72 -15.86 -7.42 3.67
C LYS A 72 -14.61 -6.57 3.66
N MET A 73 -14.72 -5.26 3.84
CA MET A 73 -13.55 -4.38 3.78
C MET A 73 -12.39 -4.79 4.70
N PRO A 74 -12.61 -5.24 5.95
CA PRO A 74 -11.52 -5.74 6.81
C PRO A 74 -10.80 -6.98 6.27
N GLU A 75 -11.40 -7.71 5.34
CA GLU A 75 -10.85 -8.89 4.67
C GLU A 75 -10.22 -8.55 3.31
N TYR A 76 -10.19 -7.27 2.93
CA TYR A 76 -9.54 -6.81 1.71
C TYR A 76 -8.06 -7.20 1.71
N ARG A 77 -7.57 -7.67 0.56
CA ARG A 77 -6.16 -8.07 0.43
C ARG A 77 -5.32 -6.87 0.06
N TRP A 78 -4.89 -6.10 1.07
CA TRP A 78 -3.91 -5.04 0.89
C TRP A 78 -2.55 -5.64 0.51
N GLY A 79 -2.09 -5.33 -0.69
CA GLY A 79 -0.86 -5.87 -1.26
C GLY A 79 0.19 -4.82 -1.59
N ILE A 80 1.45 -5.27 -1.67
CA ILE A 80 2.61 -4.44 -2.02
C ILE A 80 3.00 -4.72 -3.46
N LEU A 81 2.72 -3.75 -4.34
CA LEU A 81 2.90 -3.88 -5.77
C LEU A 81 3.80 -2.76 -6.29
N LEU A 82 4.94 -3.12 -6.85
CA LEU A 82 5.84 -2.20 -7.56
C LEU A 82 5.77 -2.42 -9.06
N ALA A 83 5.95 -1.35 -9.83
CA ALA A 83 6.14 -1.48 -11.26
C ALA A 83 7.37 -2.36 -11.56
N PRO A 84 7.38 -3.12 -12.68
CA PRO A 84 8.54 -3.90 -13.07
C PRO A 84 9.81 -3.04 -13.16
N GLU A 85 10.92 -3.62 -12.72
CA GLU A 85 12.23 -2.99 -12.85
C GLU A 85 12.57 -2.80 -14.34
N VAL A 86 13.22 -1.68 -14.67
CA VAL A 86 13.71 -1.41 -16.01
C VAL A 86 15.24 -1.47 -15.97
N GLU A 87 15.79 -2.45 -16.68
CA GLU A 87 17.24 -2.64 -16.78
C GLU A 87 17.92 -1.39 -17.32
N GLY A 88 19.01 -0.98 -16.67
CA GLY A 88 19.78 0.20 -17.07
C GLY A 88 19.04 1.53 -16.89
N ARG A 89 17.97 1.59 -16.09
CA ARG A 89 17.27 2.86 -15.79
C ARG A 89 18.24 3.86 -15.17
N THR A 90 18.29 5.06 -15.76
CA THR A 90 19.10 6.19 -15.27
C THR A 90 18.24 7.28 -14.63
N ILE A 91 18.86 8.11 -13.80
CA ILE A 91 18.24 9.28 -13.18
C ILE A 91 18.05 10.35 -14.28
N PRO A 92 16.83 10.88 -14.48
CA PRO A 92 16.53 11.73 -15.63
C PRO A 92 16.87 13.21 -15.43
N CYS A 93 17.14 13.67 -14.20
CA CYS A 93 17.31 15.09 -13.90
C CYS A 93 18.14 15.34 -12.63
N GLY A 94 18.52 16.61 -12.42
CA GLY A 94 19.26 17.05 -11.24
C GLY A 94 20.76 16.78 -11.33
N GLU A 95 21.43 16.81 -10.19
CA GLU A 95 22.89 16.66 -10.07
C GLU A 95 23.39 15.28 -10.54
N HIS A 96 22.61 14.22 -10.29
CA HIS A 96 22.94 12.84 -10.65
C HIS A 96 22.40 12.41 -12.02
N ALA A 97 22.01 13.36 -12.89
CA ALA A 97 21.43 13.02 -14.18
C ALA A 97 22.38 12.13 -15.02
N GLY A 98 21.85 11.02 -15.54
CA GLY A 98 22.62 10.03 -16.30
C GLY A 98 23.26 8.92 -15.47
N GLU A 99 23.32 9.05 -14.14
CA GLU A 99 23.72 7.95 -13.26
C GLU A 99 22.64 6.86 -13.17
N LEU A 100 23.01 5.65 -12.74
CA LEU A 100 22.05 4.56 -12.52
C LEU A 100 21.06 4.92 -11.39
N ALA A 101 19.78 4.57 -11.58
CA ALA A 101 18.76 4.75 -10.55
C ALA A 101 19.06 3.90 -9.31
N TRP A 102 19.01 4.53 -8.14
CA TRP A 102 19.38 3.88 -6.89
C TRP A 102 18.39 2.78 -6.48
N GLN A 103 18.92 1.61 -6.10
CA GLN A 103 18.16 0.52 -5.50
C GLN A 103 18.20 0.55 -3.97
N GLU A 104 19.10 1.35 -3.40
CA GLU A 104 19.24 1.60 -1.97
C GLU A 104 19.32 3.11 -1.74
N VAL A 105 18.89 3.56 -0.57
CA VAL A 105 18.84 5.00 -0.25
C VAL A 105 20.25 5.52 0.06
N PRO A 106 20.79 6.51 -0.70
CA PRO A 106 22.07 7.11 -0.37
C PRO A 106 22.04 7.76 1.01
N GLY A 107 23.12 7.59 1.77
CA GLY A 107 23.19 8.04 3.16
C GLY A 107 22.92 9.54 3.32
N GLU A 108 23.44 10.36 2.40
CA GLU A 108 23.26 11.82 2.41
C GLU A 108 21.80 12.26 2.21
N TYR A 109 21.00 11.48 1.49
CA TYR A 109 19.59 11.78 1.20
C TYR A 109 18.61 11.05 2.12
N ARG A 110 19.11 10.21 3.03
CA ARG A 110 18.29 9.31 3.85
C ARG A 110 17.17 10.04 4.60
N ASN A 111 17.49 11.11 5.33
CA ASN A 111 16.47 11.82 6.11
C ASN A 111 15.46 12.56 5.22
N MET A 112 15.92 13.10 4.10
CA MET A 112 15.06 13.80 3.14
C MET A 112 14.07 12.84 2.47
N LEU A 113 14.57 11.72 1.92
CA LEU A 113 13.74 10.70 1.27
C LEU A 113 12.77 10.05 2.26
N LYS A 114 13.22 9.76 3.49
CA LYS A 114 12.34 9.29 4.56
C LYS A 114 11.18 10.25 4.79
N ARG A 115 11.50 11.54 4.99
CA ARG A 115 10.49 12.58 5.24
C ARG A 115 9.48 12.69 4.09
N MET A 116 9.91 12.60 2.83
CA MET A 116 8.99 12.64 1.70
C MET A 116 8.05 11.43 1.69
N ILE A 117 8.55 10.23 1.98
CA ILE A 117 7.73 9.01 2.08
C ILE A 117 6.73 9.13 3.24
N VAL A 118 7.15 9.64 4.40
CA VAL A 118 6.26 9.85 5.56
C VAL A 118 5.17 10.86 5.24
N ILE A 119 5.52 12.02 4.67
CA ILE A 119 4.54 13.06 4.32
C ILE A 119 3.52 12.54 3.31
N GLN A 120 3.96 11.78 2.29
CA GLN A 120 3.02 11.15 1.37
C GLN A 120 2.16 10.11 2.09
N GLY A 121 2.76 9.25 2.91
CA GLY A 121 2.06 8.20 3.63
C GLY A 121 1.02 8.70 4.62
N ASP A 122 1.20 9.90 5.19
CA ASP A 122 0.28 10.53 6.16
C ASP A 122 -1.05 10.99 5.52
N THR A 123 -1.03 11.36 4.23
CA THR A 123 -2.25 11.81 3.54
C THR A 123 -3.22 10.65 3.28
N GLU A 124 -2.70 9.43 3.12
CA GLU A 124 -3.46 8.24 2.77
C GLU A 124 -4.49 7.88 3.86
N PRO A 125 -4.12 7.66 5.14
CA PRO A 125 -5.10 7.46 6.22
C PRO A 125 -5.91 8.73 6.48
N GLY A 126 -5.31 9.92 6.36
CA GLY A 126 -6.01 11.20 6.55
C GLY A 126 -7.22 11.35 5.61
N SER A 127 -7.12 10.88 4.37
CA SER A 127 -8.23 10.88 3.42
C SER A 127 -9.38 9.95 3.84
N VAL A 128 -9.06 8.73 4.31
CA VAL A 128 -10.05 7.76 4.79
C VAL A 128 -10.74 8.30 6.05
N GLU A 129 -9.97 8.92 6.94
CA GLU A 129 -10.49 9.52 8.15
C GLU A 129 -11.48 10.63 7.86
N GLN A 130 -11.17 11.52 6.92
CA GLN A 130 -12.08 12.59 6.51
C GLN A 130 -13.37 12.07 5.87
N GLN A 131 -13.31 10.93 5.18
CA GLN A 131 -14.42 10.39 4.40
C GLN A 131 -15.30 9.39 5.15
N ARG A 132 -14.91 8.96 6.36
CA ARG A 132 -15.51 7.84 7.11
C ARG A 132 -17.04 7.86 7.30
N PHE A 133 -17.67 9.04 7.26
CA PHE A 133 -19.12 9.18 7.42
C PHE A 133 -19.90 9.38 6.11
N LEU A 134 -19.22 9.54 4.98
CA LEU A 134 -19.88 9.83 3.69
C LEU A 134 -20.80 8.68 3.23
N GLY A 135 -20.53 7.45 3.67
CA GLY A 135 -21.39 6.29 3.39
C GLY A 135 -22.80 6.41 3.99
N LEU A 136 -22.99 7.20 5.05
CA LEU A 136 -24.30 7.40 5.70
C LEU A 136 -25.27 8.19 4.83
N THR A 137 -24.74 9.02 3.92
CA THR A 137 -25.54 9.90 3.05
C THR A 137 -25.16 9.71 1.58
N ALA A 138 -24.64 8.53 1.22
CA ALA A 138 -24.30 8.24 -0.16
C ALA A 138 -25.55 8.32 -1.05
N PRO A 139 -25.50 9.02 -2.20
CA PRO A 139 -26.68 9.27 -3.03
C PRO A 139 -27.14 8.04 -3.82
N SER A 140 -26.32 6.99 -3.88
CA SER A 140 -26.67 5.68 -4.42
C SER A 140 -25.74 4.59 -3.88
N LEU A 141 -26.09 3.32 -4.11
CA LEU A 141 -25.20 2.20 -3.84
C LEU A 141 -23.95 2.22 -4.73
N TYR A 142 -24.05 2.77 -5.94
CA TYR A 142 -22.91 2.92 -6.85
C TYR A 142 -21.88 3.90 -6.27
N ASP A 143 -22.34 5.05 -5.79
CA ASP A 143 -21.48 6.06 -5.17
C ASP A 143 -20.88 5.55 -3.86
N MET A 144 -21.67 4.85 -3.04
CA MET A 144 -21.19 4.21 -1.81
C MET A 144 -20.11 3.17 -2.10
N ARG A 145 -20.30 2.35 -3.14
CA ARG A 145 -19.29 1.37 -3.58
C ARG A 145 -18.02 2.05 -4.06
N ASN A 146 -18.13 3.17 -4.79
CA ASN A 146 -16.96 3.91 -5.26
C ASN A 146 -16.21 4.59 -4.10
N LEU A 147 -16.91 5.14 -3.12
CA LEU A 147 -16.33 5.63 -1.88
C LEU A 147 -15.50 4.54 -1.19
N PHE A 148 -16.08 3.34 -1.00
CA PHE A 148 -15.37 2.23 -0.38
C PHE A 148 -14.21 1.72 -1.23
N GLN A 149 -14.30 1.76 -2.56
CA GLN A 149 -13.18 1.48 -3.45
C GLN A 149 -12.02 2.45 -3.23
N VAL A 150 -12.30 3.75 -3.14
CA VAL A 150 -11.30 4.76 -2.81
C VAL A 150 -10.70 4.45 -1.44
N ASN A 151 -11.50 4.24 -0.41
CA ASN A 151 -10.99 4.00 0.94
C ASN A 151 -10.03 2.81 1.04
N VAL A 152 -10.34 1.67 0.40
CA VAL A 152 -9.44 0.50 0.43
C VAL A 152 -8.18 0.73 -0.42
N GLU A 153 -8.25 1.55 -1.47
CA GLU A 153 -7.11 1.93 -2.31
C GLU A 153 -6.16 2.89 -1.59
N GLU A 154 -6.68 3.89 -0.88
CA GLU A 154 -5.87 4.77 -0.02
C GLU A 154 -5.25 3.97 1.14
N GLY A 155 -6.00 3.03 1.72
CA GLY A 155 -5.43 2.07 2.67
C GLY A 155 -4.25 1.29 2.07
N ARG A 156 -4.32 0.87 0.80
CA ARG A 156 -3.22 0.20 0.10
C ARG A 156 -2.04 1.15 -0.18
N HIS A 157 -2.28 2.44 -0.38
CA HIS A 157 -1.22 3.44 -0.53
C HIS A 157 -0.41 3.60 0.77
N LEU A 158 -1.08 3.59 1.93
CA LEU A 158 -0.39 3.54 3.22
C LEU A 158 0.51 2.30 3.32
N TRP A 159 0.00 1.11 2.96
CA TRP A 159 0.81 -0.12 2.91
C TRP A 159 2.05 0.01 2.01
N ALA A 160 1.94 0.71 0.88
CA ALA A 160 3.06 0.94 -0.02
C ALA A 160 4.15 1.82 0.64
N MET A 161 3.76 2.90 1.32
CA MET A 161 4.72 3.77 2.02
C MET A 161 5.36 3.05 3.22
N VAL A 162 4.56 2.32 4.00
CA VAL A 162 5.04 1.49 5.12
C VAL A 162 6.04 0.44 4.66
N TYR A 163 5.80 -0.22 3.52
CA TYR A 163 6.76 -1.15 2.93
C TYR A 163 8.11 -0.47 2.65
N LEU A 164 8.11 0.70 1.99
CA LEU A 164 9.34 1.44 1.68
C LEU A 164 10.09 1.83 2.97
N LEU A 165 9.37 2.31 3.98
CA LEU A 165 9.93 2.64 5.30
C LEU A 165 10.59 1.43 5.96
N GLN A 166 9.89 0.30 6.01
CA GLN A 166 10.41 -0.91 6.65
C GLN A 166 11.56 -1.56 5.87
N LYS A 167 11.52 -1.51 4.54
CA LYS A 167 12.55 -2.07 3.65
C LYS A 167 13.85 -1.26 3.69
N TYR A 168 13.78 0.06 3.50
CA TYR A 168 14.96 0.89 3.24
C TYR A 168 15.39 1.77 4.42
N PHE A 169 14.50 2.04 5.38
CA PHE A 169 14.76 3.00 6.46
C PHE A 169 15.03 2.37 7.83
N GLY A 170 15.13 1.04 7.91
CA GLY A 170 15.72 0.36 9.07
C GLY A 170 14.88 0.55 10.34
N LYS A 171 15.50 1.01 11.43
CA LYS A 171 14.80 1.24 12.71
C LYS A 171 13.89 2.46 12.63
N ASP A 172 14.44 3.59 12.17
CA ASP A 172 13.70 4.83 12.03
C ASP A 172 12.48 4.65 11.12
N GLY A 173 12.60 3.90 10.03
CA GLY A 173 11.46 3.58 9.17
C GLY A 173 10.36 2.78 9.87
N ARG A 174 10.69 1.92 10.85
CA ARG A 174 9.67 1.23 11.65
C ARG A 174 8.99 2.18 12.62
N GLU A 175 9.73 3.11 13.21
CA GLU A 175 9.16 4.10 14.14
C GLU A 175 8.23 5.10 13.44
N GLU A 176 8.51 5.46 12.19
CA GLU A 176 7.62 6.32 11.40
C GLU A 176 6.38 5.58 10.86
N ALA A 177 6.42 4.24 10.82
CA ALA A 177 5.32 3.42 10.32
C ALA A 177 4.31 3.04 11.42
N ASP A 178 4.75 3.01 12.68
CA ASP A 178 3.93 2.68 13.86
C ASP A 178 3.08 3.89 14.30
#